data_AF-A0A4R4BRJ3-F1
#
_entry.id   AF-A0A4R4BRJ3-F1
#
_cell.length_a   1.000
_cell.length_b   1.000
_cell.length_c   1.000
_cell.angle_alpha   90.00
_cell.angle_beta   90.00
_cell.angle_gamma   90.00
#
_symmetry.space_group_name_H-M   'P 1'
#
loop_
_entity.id
_entity.type
_entity.pdbx_description
1 polymer ?
#
loop_
_entity_poly.entity_id
_entity_poly.type
_entity_poly.pdbx_seq_one_letter_code
_entity_poly.pdbx_strand_id
1 'polypeptide(L)'
;MDDNNGKKNNTKYETKEDGTTTINNKEVFSKIKVEENYFENGKVINLKGKNQYYPNFIDVGGNQKEVFKEFIAAFSDLNKTEQYNCELCESGLLVKKDNLDNGIDNDQKEKFFSKISTLNMAHNKILGPSEKFPNSYWNFNSGLKICHFCTFLLIHHHLAFTKLSDGSEIFINAPSFKLMYELNKLVRELFGKTDVDSTKKREILAMSVIEYTRRLQTTLGQWNAMNIEIVIKKGDEIDFYTLPYETVNIISDRAIASILSDIGEFAIFDSVISGNYSFLQEISYKIIRASFKNESISAFIKMYKNQNNSILTAQKILKLYATIIDRRRLYARTK
;
A
#
# COMPACT_ATOMS: atom_id res chain seq x y z
N MET A 1 26.43 -1.63 -39.88
CA MET A 1 25.22 -2.46 -39.87
C MET A 1 24.98 -2.78 -38.42
N ASP A 2 24.31 -1.84 -37.76
CA ASP A 2 24.11 -1.83 -36.32
C ASP A 2 22.80 -2.55 -36.02
N ASP A 3 22.91 -3.78 -35.50
CA ASP A 3 21.77 -4.49 -34.91
C ASP A 3 21.51 -3.92 -33.50
N ASN A 4 20.88 -2.75 -33.47
CA ASN A 4 20.24 -2.20 -32.30
C ASN A 4 18.94 -2.97 -32.02
N ASN A 5 19.07 -4.10 -31.34
CA ASN A 5 17.94 -4.83 -30.75
C ASN A 5 17.44 -4.06 -29.51
N GLY A 6 16.73 -2.96 -29.77
CA GLY A 6 16.03 -2.17 -28.77
C GLY A 6 14.90 -2.98 -28.16
N LYS A 7 15.17 -3.65 -27.03
CA LYS A 7 14.13 -4.08 -26.10
C LYS A 7 13.35 -2.84 -25.66
N LYS A 8 12.21 -2.58 -26.31
CA LYS A 8 11.21 -1.63 -25.81
C LYS A 8 10.77 -2.11 -24.43
N ASN A 9 11.32 -1.49 -23.39
CA ASN A 9 10.84 -1.63 -22.03
C ASN A 9 9.40 -1.10 -21.97
N ASN A 10 8.43 -2.00 -22.13
CA ASN A 10 7.01 -1.72 -22.06
C ASN A 10 6.61 -1.48 -20.60
N THR A 11 7.07 -0.36 -20.03
CA THR A 11 6.76 0.00 -18.65
C THR A 11 5.34 0.57 -18.60
N LYS A 12 4.45 -0.16 -17.91
CA LYS A 12 3.02 0.16 -17.74
C LYS A 12 2.80 1.53 -17.07
N TYR A 13 3.82 2.02 -16.36
CA TYR A 13 3.86 3.29 -15.65
C TYR A 13 5.31 3.80 -15.61
N GLU A 14 5.48 5.11 -15.58
CA GLU A 14 6.76 5.78 -15.40
C GLU A 14 6.70 6.63 -14.14
N THR A 15 7.70 6.48 -13.27
CA THR A 15 7.81 7.31 -12.07
C THR A 15 8.91 8.31 -12.27
N LYS A 16 8.60 9.59 -12.12
CA LYS A 16 9.54 10.70 -12.19
C LYS A 16 10.38 10.76 -10.91
N GLU A 17 11.48 11.51 -10.95
CA GLU A 17 12.38 11.67 -9.80
C GLU A 17 11.70 12.33 -8.59
N ASP A 18 10.67 13.15 -8.82
CA ASP A 18 9.83 13.77 -7.79
C ASP A 18 8.85 12.81 -7.11
N GLY A 19 8.87 11.52 -7.48
CA GLY A 19 7.98 10.49 -6.93
C GLY A 19 6.58 10.46 -7.55
N THR A 20 6.28 11.34 -8.51
CA THR A 20 5.03 11.29 -9.26
C THR A 20 5.05 10.13 -10.25
N THR A 21 3.92 9.44 -10.42
CA THR A 21 3.79 8.33 -11.37
C THR A 21 2.83 8.70 -12.49
N THR A 22 3.30 8.60 -13.72
CA THR A 22 2.51 8.73 -14.95
C THR A 22 2.11 7.34 -15.42
N ILE A 23 0.82 7.15 -15.68
CA ILE A 23 0.33 5.93 -16.31
C ILE A 23 0.54 6.07 -17.81
N ASN A 24 1.66 5.52 -18.30
CA ASN A 24 2.05 5.61 -19.71
C ASN A 24 1.14 4.76 -20.61
N ASN A 25 0.66 3.63 -20.07
CA ASN A 25 -0.30 2.78 -20.78
C ASN A 25 -1.71 2.95 -20.20
N LYS A 26 -2.43 3.97 -20.69
CA LYS A 26 -3.83 4.19 -20.32
C LYS A 26 -4.77 3.07 -20.78
N GLU A 27 -4.37 2.20 -21.72
CA GLU A 27 -5.12 0.99 -22.09
C GLU A 27 -5.20 -0.03 -20.93
N VAL A 28 -4.51 0.19 -19.81
CA VAL A 28 -4.77 -0.60 -18.60
C VAL A 28 -6.25 -0.56 -18.21
N PHE A 29 -6.92 0.59 -18.41
CA PHE A 29 -8.31 0.75 -18.03
C PHE A 29 -9.25 -0.02 -18.95
N SER A 30 -8.98 -0.06 -20.26
CA SER A 30 -9.75 -0.89 -21.21
C SER A 30 -9.57 -2.40 -21.00
N LYS A 31 -8.48 -2.81 -20.34
CA LYS A 31 -8.20 -4.21 -19.98
C LYS A 31 -8.81 -4.63 -18.64
N ILE A 32 -9.46 -3.73 -17.90
CA ILE A 32 -10.15 -4.08 -16.67
C ILE A 32 -11.35 -4.96 -17.03
N LYS A 33 -11.37 -6.18 -16.50
CA LYS A 33 -12.47 -7.11 -16.69
C LYS A 33 -13.65 -6.73 -15.79
N VAL A 34 -14.41 -5.73 -16.21
CA VAL A 34 -15.48 -5.15 -15.40
C VAL A 34 -16.54 -6.19 -15.00
N GLU A 35 -16.94 -7.10 -15.90
CA GLU A 35 -17.91 -8.14 -15.54
C GLU A 35 -17.37 -9.05 -14.43
N GLU A 36 -16.18 -9.61 -14.58
CA GLU A 36 -15.59 -10.51 -13.57
C GLU A 36 -15.33 -9.80 -12.22
N ASN A 37 -14.98 -8.51 -12.26
CA ASN A 37 -14.56 -7.77 -11.05
C ASN A 37 -15.73 -7.17 -10.26
N TYR A 38 -16.83 -6.82 -10.93
CA TYR A 38 -17.94 -6.09 -10.29
C TYR A 38 -19.28 -6.81 -10.40
N PHE A 39 -19.38 -7.93 -11.12
CA PHE A 39 -20.66 -8.61 -11.34
C PHE A 39 -20.53 -10.14 -11.24
N GLU A 40 -21.36 -10.76 -10.40
CA GLU A 40 -21.48 -12.22 -10.30
C GLU A 40 -22.93 -12.61 -10.59
N ASN A 41 -23.13 -13.54 -11.53
CA ASN A 41 -24.45 -13.99 -11.98
C ASN A 41 -25.38 -12.83 -12.39
N GLY A 42 -24.83 -11.79 -13.03
CA GLY A 42 -25.56 -10.58 -13.45
C GLY A 42 -25.90 -9.60 -12.32
N LYS A 43 -25.47 -9.87 -11.08
CA LYS A 43 -25.66 -8.97 -9.93
C LYS A 43 -24.36 -8.25 -9.60
N VAL A 44 -24.45 -6.93 -9.41
CA VAL A 44 -23.33 -6.11 -8.93
C VAL A 44 -22.86 -6.60 -7.56
N ILE A 45 -21.58 -6.93 -7.44
CA ILE A 45 -20.89 -7.25 -6.19
C ILE A 45 -20.32 -5.93 -5.65
N ASN A 46 -20.52 -5.64 -4.36
CA ASN A 46 -19.95 -4.48 -3.65
C ASN A 46 -20.36 -3.06 -4.09
N LEU A 47 -21.01 -2.83 -5.24
CA LEU A 47 -21.50 -1.50 -5.68
C LEU A 47 -23.03 -1.34 -5.70
N LYS A 48 -23.78 -2.36 -5.24
CA LYS A 48 -25.26 -2.40 -5.24
C LYS A 48 -25.85 -2.56 -3.85
N GLY A 49 -27.07 -2.04 -3.68
CA GLY A 49 -27.87 -2.17 -2.47
C GLY A 49 -27.27 -1.46 -1.26
N LYS A 50 -27.77 -1.76 -0.06
CA LYS A 50 -27.21 -1.24 1.21
C LYS A 50 -25.93 -2.00 1.58
N ASN A 51 -24.87 -1.85 0.81
CA ASN A 51 -23.57 -2.38 1.19
C ASN A 51 -22.80 -1.38 2.08
N GLN A 52 -21.76 -1.86 2.77
CA GLN A 52 -21.02 -1.07 3.76
C GLN A 52 -20.20 0.08 3.14
N TYR A 53 -19.78 -0.06 1.88
CA TYR A 53 -18.80 0.85 1.27
C TYR A 53 -19.42 1.84 0.28
N TYR A 54 -20.21 1.34 -0.68
CA TYR A 54 -20.73 2.04 -1.86
C TYR A 54 -22.24 1.80 -2.06
N PRO A 55 -23.08 2.22 -1.11
CA PRO A 55 -24.50 1.93 -1.17
C PRO A 55 -25.16 2.57 -2.39
N ASN A 56 -25.83 1.77 -3.21
CA ASN A 56 -26.52 2.21 -4.44
C ASN A 56 -25.63 3.03 -5.41
N PHE A 57 -24.34 2.71 -5.51
CA PHE A 57 -23.46 3.35 -6.49
C PHE A 57 -23.91 3.05 -7.93
N ILE A 58 -24.41 1.83 -8.19
CA ILE A 58 -25.09 1.46 -9.44
C ILE A 58 -26.55 1.11 -9.10
N ASP A 59 -27.51 1.71 -9.80
CA ASP A 59 -28.94 1.44 -9.58
C ASP A 59 -29.36 0.08 -10.14
N VAL A 60 -30.43 -0.48 -9.54
CA VAL A 60 -30.90 -1.85 -9.79
C VAL A 60 -31.82 -1.96 -11.01
N GLY A 61 -32.40 -0.85 -11.47
CA GLY A 61 -33.27 -0.78 -12.63
C GLY A 61 -32.61 -0.02 -13.79
N GLY A 62 -32.79 -0.52 -15.01
CA GLY A 62 -32.31 0.13 -16.24
C GLY A 62 -30.89 -0.26 -16.67
N ASN A 63 -30.28 0.56 -17.52
CA ASN A 63 -29.03 0.26 -18.24
C ASN A 63 -27.78 0.85 -17.57
N GLN A 64 -27.85 1.29 -16.29
CA GLN A 64 -26.68 1.86 -15.59
C GLN A 64 -25.49 0.90 -15.47
N LYS A 65 -25.75 -0.42 -15.48
CA LYS A 65 -24.70 -1.43 -15.58
C LYS A 65 -23.83 -1.23 -16.83
N GLU A 66 -24.46 -1.03 -17.98
CA GLU A 66 -23.75 -0.85 -19.26
C GLU A 66 -23.06 0.53 -19.29
N VAL A 67 -23.71 1.57 -18.76
CA VAL A 67 -23.07 2.89 -18.58
C VAL A 67 -21.81 2.78 -17.72
N PHE A 68 -21.83 2.01 -16.64
CA PHE A 68 -20.66 1.83 -15.77
C PHE A 68 -19.51 1.11 -16.48
N LYS A 69 -19.78 0.09 -17.30
CA LYS A 69 -18.73 -0.59 -18.06
C LYS A 69 -18.03 0.34 -19.03
N GLU A 70 -18.79 1.11 -19.79
CA GLU A 70 -18.25 2.08 -20.74
C GLU A 70 -17.52 3.20 -20.00
N PHE A 71 -18.08 3.65 -18.87
CA PHE A 71 -17.44 4.62 -18.01
C PHE A 71 -16.03 4.18 -17.63
N ILE A 72 -15.83 2.93 -17.16
CA ILE A 72 -14.50 2.40 -16.82
C ILE A 72 -13.59 2.30 -18.06
N ALA A 73 -14.10 1.81 -19.19
CA ALA A 73 -13.30 1.67 -20.42
C ALA A 73 -12.77 3.03 -20.94
N ALA A 74 -13.60 4.08 -20.82
CA ALA A 74 -13.30 5.42 -21.27
C ALA A 74 -12.23 6.16 -20.43
N PHE A 75 -11.75 5.56 -19.33
CA PHE A 75 -10.59 6.11 -18.60
C PHE A 75 -9.30 6.09 -19.41
N SER A 76 -9.26 5.29 -20.47
CA SER A 76 -8.17 5.30 -21.43
C SER A 76 -7.98 6.70 -22.07
N ASP A 77 -9.07 7.47 -22.17
CA ASP A 77 -9.14 8.78 -22.82
C ASP A 77 -9.57 9.91 -21.86
N LEU A 78 -9.08 9.87 -20.62
CA LEU A 78 -9.32 10.97 -19.67
C LEU A 78 -8.72 12.28 -20.18
N ASN A 79 -9.54 13.33 -20.13
CA ASN A 79 -9.15 14.68 -20.51
C ASN A 79 -9.32 15.62 -19.32
N LYS A 80 -8.38 16.57 -19.20
CA LYS A 80 -8.54 17.71 -18.31
C LYS A 80 -9.56 18.64 -18.93
N THR A 81 -10.57 19.03 -18.16
CA THR A 81 -11.55 20.03 -18.60
C THR A 81 -11.26 21.32 -17.87
N GLU A 82 -10.88 22.37 -18.60
CA GLU A 82 -10.58 23.70 -18.01
C GLU A 82 -11.76 24.30 -17.23
N GLN A 83 -12.98 23.91 -17.60
CA GLN A 83 -14.22 24.37 -16.98
C GLN A 83 -14.64 23.56 -15.74
N TYR A 84 -13.91 22.50 -15.38
CA TYR A 84 -14.25 21.65 -14.24
C TYR A 84 -13.13 21.63 -13.21
N ASN A 85 -13.37 22.26 -12.05
CA ASN A 85 -12.45 22.19 -10.93
C ASN A 85 -12.89 21.09 -9.95
N CYS A 86 -12.04 20.08 -9.78
CA CYS A 86 -12.26 19.01 -8.81
C CYS A 86 -11.81 19.48 -7.43
N GLU A 87 -12.70 19.47 -6.44
CA GLU A 87 -12.38 19.91 -5.08
C GLU A 87 -11.48 18.92 -4.31
N LEU A 88 -11.24 17.72 -4.85
CA LEU A 88 -10.31 16.73 -4.26
C LEU A 88 -8.91 16.74 -4.88
N CYS A 89 -8.76 17.06 -6.16
CA CYS A 89 -7.47 16.91 -6.86
C CYS A 89 -7.09 18.09 -7.75
N GLU A 90 -7.96 19.10 -7.86
CA GLU A 90 -7.80 20.33 -8.65
C GLU A 90 -7.60 20.12 -10.17
N SER A 91 -7.47 18.87 -10.60
CA SER A 91 -7.08 18.51 -11.96
C SER A 91 -8.27 18.28 -12.88
N GLY A 92 -9.46 17.98 -12.34
CA GLY A 92 -10.69 17.91 -13.13
C GLY A 92 -10.67 16.88 -14.27
N LEU A 93 -10.21 15.66 -14.01
CA LEU A 93 -10.11 14.60 -15.02
C LEU A 93 -11.47 13.93 -15.25
N LEU A 94 -12.05 14.19 -16.43
CA LEU A 94 -13.38 13.71 -16.80
C LEU A 94 -13.31 12.74 -17.99
N VAL A 95 -14.31 11.87 -18.01
CA VAL A 95 -14.67 11.04 -19.15
C VAL A 95 -15.54 11.88 -20.08
N LYS A 96 -15.22 11.89 -21.39
CA LYS A 96 -16.06 12.54 -22.40
C LYS A 96 -17.35 11.74 -22.55
N LYS A 97 -18.50 12.39 -22.33
CA LYS A 97 -19.82 11.75 -22.45
C LYS A 97 -20.07 11.21 -23.86
N ASP A 98 -19.53 11.91 -24.87
CA ASP A 98 -19.65 11.54 -26.28
C ASP A 98 -18.93 10.22 -26.63
N ASN A 99 -18.01 9.75 -25.77
CA ASN A 99 -17.32 8.47 -25.97
C ASN A 99 -18.16 7.26 -25.52
N LEU A 100 -19.38 7.48 -25.04
CA LEU A 100 -20.28 6.46 -24.49
C LEU A 100 -21.45 6.29 -25.46
N ASP A 101 -21.25 5.58 -26.57
CA ASP A 101 -22.21 5.53 -27.68
C ASP A 101 -22.70 4.10 -27.98
N ASN A 102 -23.64 3.62 -27.15
CA ASN A 102 -24.18 2.26 -27.25
C ASN A 102 -25.72 2.20 -27.27
N GLY A 103 -26.41 3.25 -27.68
CA GLY A 103 -27.89 3.27 -27.69
C GLY A 103 -28.53 3.24 -26.30
N ILE A 104 -27.76 3.56 -25.26
CA ILE A 104 -28.28 3.75 -23.90
C ILE A 104 -28.99 5.11 -23.82
N ASP A 105 -30.15 5.12 -23.19
CA ASP A 105 -30.96 6.32 -22.90
C ASP A 105 -30.11 7.46 -22.28
N ASN A 106 -30.22 8.65 -22.88
CA ASN A 106 -29.43 9.82 -22.47
C ASN A 106 -29.77 10.29 -21.06
N ASP A 107 -31.04 10.18 -20.64
CA ASP A 107 -31.46 10.53 -19.28
C ASP A 107 -30.81 9.61 -18.24
N GLN A 108 -30.67 8.30 -18.53
CA GLN A 108 -29.90 7.38 -17.67
C GLN A 108 -28.41 7.76 -17.57
N LYS A 109 -27.77 8.15 -18.69
CA LYS A 109 -26.37 8.60 -18.67
C LYS A 109 -26.22 9.87 -17.83
N GLU A 110 -27.09 10.85 -18.02
CA GLU A 110 -27.06 12.11 -17.26
C GLU A 110 -27.29 11.89 -15.77
N LYS A 111 -28.22 11.01 -15.38
CA LYS A 111 -28.43 10.61 -13.99
C LYS A 111 -27.21 9.94 -13.38
N PHE A 112 -26.56 9.04 -14.12
CA PHE A 112 -25.33 8.39 -13.65
C PHE A 112 -24.22 9.43 -13.43
N PHE A 113 -23.93 10.27 -14.44
CA PHE A 113 -22.85 11.27 -14.36
C PHE A 113 -23.09 12.31 -13.27
N SER A 114 -24.31 12.85 -13.18
CA SER A 114 -24.66 13.81 -12.11
C SER A 114 -24.47 13.20 -10.72
N LYS A 115 -24.87 11.92 -10.53
CA LYS A 115 -24.68 11.21 -9.27
C LYS A 115 -23.21 11.08 -8.87
N ILE A 116 -22.33 10.78 -9.83
CA ILE A 116 -20.91 10.52 -9.54
C ILE A 116 -20.02 11.77 -9.54
N SER A 117 -20.49 12.89 -10.10
CA SER A 117 -19.72 14.16 -10.09
C SER A 117 -19.73 14.88 -8.74
N THR A 118 -20.54 14.41 -7.78
CA THR A 118 -20.61 15.00 -6.43
C THR A 118 -20.40 13.92 -5.37
N LEU A 119 -19.41 14.11 -4.50
CA LEU A 119 -19.13 13.22 -3.38
C LEU A 119 -20.38 13.13 -2.48
N ASN A 120 -20.88 11.90 -2.32
CA ASN A 120 -22.05 11.58 -1.52
C ASN A 120 -21.91 10.16 -0.94
N MET A 121 -22.90 9.71 -0.17
CA MET A 121 -22.92 8.39 0.44
C MET A 121 -22.72 7.22 -0.55
N ALA A 122 -23.05 7.38 -1.83
CA ALA A 122 -22.84 6.32 -2.83
C ALA A 122 -21.35 6.04 -3.06
N HIS A 123 -20.48 7.04 -2.87
CA HIS A 123 -19.03 6.93 -3.00
C HIS A 123 -18.36 6.38 -1.74
N ASN A 124 -18.92 6.71 -0.58
CA ASN A 124 -18.45 6.25 0.71
C ASN A 124 -19.55 6.46 1.75
N LYS A 125 -20.07 5.38 2.34
CA LYS A 125 -21.15 5.48 3.36
C LYS A 125 -20.75 6.26 4.61
N ILE A 126 -19.46 6.24 4.97
CA ILE A 126 -18.93 6.81 6.22
C ILE A 126 -18.65 8.31 6.05
N LEU A 127 -18.00 8.69 4.95
CA LEU A 127 -17.52 10.06 4.72
C LEU A 127 -18.43 10.88 3.80
N GLY A 128 -19.20 10.22 2.94
CA GLY A 128 -20.05 10.88 1.97
C GLY A 128 -21.25 11.56 2.63
N PRO A 129 -21.55 12.83 2.32
CA PRO A 129 -22.77 13.46 2.79
C PRO A 129 -24.00 12.76 2.18
N SER A 130 -25.10 12.76 2.93
CA SER A 130 -26.39 12.39 2.34
C SER A 130 -26.95 13.60 1.59
N GLU A 131 -27.72 13.38 0.54
CA GLU A 131 -28.31 14.48 -0.25
C GLU A 131 -29.23 15.41 0.58
N LYS A 132 -29.80 14.90 1.68
CA LYS A 132 -30.77 15.61 2.53
C LYS A 132 -30.20 16.12 3.86
N PHE A 133 -29.12 15.51 4.34
CA PHE A 133 -28.48 15.85 5.60
C PHE A 133 -27.00 16.13 5.33
N PRO A 134 -26.61 17.42 5.29
CA PRO A 134 -25.23 17.78 5.08
C PRO A 134 -24.37 17.29 6.24
N ASN A 135 -23.13 16.95 5.94
CA ASN A 135 -22.16 16.42 6.89
C ASN A 135 -21.35 17.56 7.51
N SER A 136 -21.22 17.59 8.84
CA SER A 136 -20.42 18.59 9.56
C SER A 136 -18.92 18.56 9.22
N TYR A 137 -18.38 17.39 8.86
CA TYR A 137 -17.01 17.24 8.33
C TYR A 137 -16.78 18.10 7.08
N TRP A 138 -17.82 18.31 6.26
CA TRP A 138 -17.76 19.13 5.05
C TRP A 138 -18.34 20.53 5.27
N ASN A 139 -18.27 21.07 6.49
CA ASN A 139 -18.80 22.40 6.85
C ASN A 139 -20.28 22.60 6.45
N PHE A 140 -21.09 21.54 6.58
CA PHE A 140 -22.49 21.53 6.15
C PHE A 140 -22.72 21.74 4.64
N ASN A 141 -21.70 21.56 3.80
CA ASN A 141 -21.93 21.44 2.36
C ASN A 141 -22.63 20.11 2.05
N SER A 142 -23.59 20.17 1.12
CA SER A 142 -24.38 19.00 0.68
C SER A 142 -23.62 18.08 -0.28
N GLY A 143 -22.38 18.42 -0.64
CA GLY A 143 -21.53 17.63 -1.52
C GLY A 143 -20.25 18.35 -1.91
N LEU A 144 -19.22 17.58 -2.27
CA LEU A 144 -18.02 18.10 -2.91
C LEU A 144 -18.02 17.76 -4.40
N LYS A 145 -17.70 18.71 -5.26
CA LYS A 145 -17.54 18.45 -6.69
C LYS A 145 -16.28 17.64 -6.93
N ILE A 146 -16.42 16.41 -7.40
CA ILE A 146 -15.30 15.50 -7.64
C ILE A 146 -15.25 15.10 -9.11
N CYS A 147 -14.05 14.89 -9.64
CA CYS A 147 -13.91 14.42 -11.01
C CYS A 147 -14.15 12.90 -11.11
N HIS A 148 -14.37 12.43 -12.33
CA HIS A 148 -14.60 11.02 -12.61
C HIS A 148 -13.40 10.16 -12.18
N PHE A 149 -12.18 10.69 -12.31
CA PHE A 149 -10.99 9.99 -11.82
C PHE A 149 -10.98 9.81 -10.30
N CYS A 150 -11.30 10.86 -9.54
CA CYS A 150 -11.43 10.76 -8.08
C CYS A 150 -12.53 9.78 -7.66
N THR A 151 -13.66 9.77 -8.38
CA THR A 151 -14.73 8.79 -8.19
C THR A 151 -14.21 7.37 -8.31
N PHE A 152 -13.48 7.08 -9.38
CA PHE A 152 -12.86 5.77 -9.60
C PHE A 152 -11.92 5.40 -8.46
N LEU A 153 -11.06 6.31 -7.99
CA LEU A 153 -10.17 6.01 -6.86
C LEU A 153 -10.96 5.67 -5.59
N LEU A 154 -12.02 6.43 -5.29
CA LEU A 154 -12.84 6.24 -4.10
C LEU A 154 -13.54 4.88 -4.09
N ILE A 155 -14.08 4.42 -5.22
CA ILE A 155 -14.77 3.11 -5.29
C ILE A 155 -13.81 1.91 -5.32
N HIS A 156 -12.50 2.14 -5.45
CA HIS A 156 -11.48 1.08 -5.47
C HIS A 156 -10.53 1.09 -4.27
N HIS A 157 -10.70 2.02 -3.31
CA HIS A 157 -9.77 2.13 -2.18
C HIS A 157 -9.67 0.84 -1.35
N HIS A 158 -10.75 0.06 -1.26
CA HIS A 158 -10.80 -1.20 -0.50
C HIS A 158 -9.85 -2.28 -1.06
N LEU A 159 -9.42 -2.17 -2.33
CA LEU A 159 -8.47 -3.10 -2.96
C LEU A 159 -7.01 -2.86 -2.55
N ALA A 160 -6.73 -1.71 -1.97
CA ALA A 160 -5.39 -1.33 -1.55
C ALA A 160 -4.96 -2.07 -0.27
N PHE A 161 -5.91 -2.41 0.59
CA PHE A 161 -5.64 -3.05 1.87
C PHE A 161 -5.26 -4.54 1.70
N THR A 162 -4.30 -4.99 2.50
CA THR A 162 -3.95 -6.40 2.64
C THR A 162 -4.61 -6.94 3.90
N LYS A 163 -5.42 -7.98 3.76
CA LYS A 163 -6.03 -8.70 4.89
C LYS A 163 -4.99 -9.56 5.59
N LEU A 164 -4.97 -9.48 6.91
CA LEU A 164 -4.19 -10.34 7.80
C LEU A 164 -5.10 -11.44 8.37
N SER A 165 -4.51 -12.45 8.99
CA SER A 165 -5.26 -13.60 9.52
C SER A 165 -6.06 -13.31 10.79
N ASP A 166 -5.72 -12.25 11.51
CA ASP A 166 -6.51 -11.74 12.63
C ASP A 166 -7.79 -11.01 12.17
N GLY A 167 -8.03 -10.94 10.86
CA GLY A 167 -9.14 -10.23 10.24
C GLY A 167 -8.92 -8.72 10.11
N SER A 168 -7.77 -8.19 10.54
CA SER A 168 -7.43 -6.80 10.30
C SER A 168 -6.93 -6.55 8.87
N GLU A 169 -7.09 -5.33 8.42
CA GLU A 169 -6.69 -4.86 7.08
C GLU A 169 -5.57 -3.82 7.25
N ILE A 170 -4.48 -3.96 6.49
CA ILE A 170 -3.35 -3.02 6.55
C ILE A 170 -3.05 -2.38 5.20
N PHE A 171 -2.60 -1.13 5.25
CA PHE A 171 -2.10 -0.40 4.09
C PHE A 171 -0.91 0.45 4.49
N ILE A 172 0.19 0.38 3.75
CA ILE A 172 1.34 1.25 3.97
C ILE A 172 1.14 2.54 3.19
N ASN A 173 0.94 3.65 3.88
CA ASN A 173 0.98 5.00 3.31
C ASN A 173 2.44 5.48 3.18
N ALA A 174 2.77 6.12 2.07
CA ALA A 174 4.13 6.57 1.78
C ALA A 174 4.12 7.80 0.85
N PRO A 175 5.19 8.62 0.83
CA PRO A 175 5.20 9.95 0.20
C PRO A 175 5.28 9.90 -1.33
N SER A 176 5.53 8.73 -1.93
CA SER A 176 5.45 8.54 -3.37
C SER A 176 4.64 7.30 -3.71
N PHE A 177 3.90 7.36 -4.82
CA PHE A 177 3.08 6.24 -5.27
C PHE A 177 3.92 4.99 -5.55
N LYS A 178 5.09 5.14 -6.18
CA LYS A 178 6.00 4.02 -6.46
C LYS A 178 6.38 3.28 -5.19
N LEU A 179 6.78 4.02 -4.16
CA LEU A 179 7.16 3.43 -2.89
C LEU A 179 5.95 2.76 -2.21
N MET A 180 4.82 3.45 -2.17
CA MET A 180 3.57 2.93 -1.62
C MET A 180 3.15 1.63 -2.31
N TYR A 181 3.23 1.58 -3.64
CA TYR A 181 2.91 0.41 -4.44
C TYR A 181 3.85 -0.77 -4.14
N GLU A 182 5.16 -0.56 -4.17
CA GLU A 182 6.14 -1.63 -3.93
C GLU A 182 6.07 -2.17 -2.50
N LEU A 183 5.87 -1.29 -1.49
CA LEU A 183 5.72 -1.72 -0.10
C LEU A 183 4.44 -2.52 0.11
N ASN A 184 3.30 -2.06 -0.39
CA ASN A 184 2.04 -2.82 -0.27
C ASN A 184 2.04 -4.12 -1.08
N LYS A 185 2.70 -4.14 -2.24
CA LYS A 185 2.92 -5.36 -3.03
C LYS A 185 3.75 -6.37 -2.24
N LEU A 186 4.83 -5.91 -1.62
CA LEU A 186 5.70 -6.74 -0.81
C LEU A 186 4.97 -7.30 0.42
N VAL A 187 4.19 -6.47 1.12
CA VAL A 187 3.33 -6.92 2.22
C VAL A 187 2.39 -8.03 1.76
N ARG A 188 1.76 -7.86 0.59
CA ARG A 188 0.86 -8.87 0.01
C ARG A 188 1.59 -10.16 -0.34
N GLU A 189 2.81 -10.08 -0.87
CA GLU A 189 3.67 -11.24 -1.16
C GLU A 189 4.08 -12.00 0.11
N LEU A 190 4.43 -11.28 1.18
CA LEU A 190 4.95 -11.85 2.42
C LEU A 190 3.87 -12.35 3.39
N PHE A 191 2.73 -11.65 3.44
CA PHE A 191 1.72 -11.81 4.49
C PHE A 191 0.31 -12.08 3.95
N GLY A 192 0.07 -11.91 2.65
CA GLY A 192 -1.27 -12.12 2.05
C GLY A 192 -1.70 -13.59 1.92
N LYS A 193 -0.85 -14.55 2.32
CA LYS A 193 -1.09 -16.00 2.21
C LYS A 193 -0.86 -16.79 3.50
N THR A 194 -0.42 -16.12 4.57
CA THR A 194 0.11 -16.76 5.78
C THR A 194 -0.64 -16.26 7.00
N ASP A 195 -0.98 -17.18 7.91
CA ASP A 195 -1.58 -16.83 9.19
C ASP A 195 -0.57 -16.10 10.06
N VAL A 196 -0.56 -14.77 9.96
CA VAL A 196 0.33 -13.87 10.71
C VAL A 196 -0.45 -13.17 11.79
N ASP A 197 -0.10 -13.50 13.03
CA ASP A 197 -0.71 -12.96 14.23
C ASP A 197 -0.67 -11.42 14.30
N SER A 198 -1.75 -10.85 14.84
CA SER A 198 -2.06 -9.42 14.98
C SER A 198 -0.98 -8.57 15.65
N THR A 199 -0.15 -9.20 16.49
CA THR A 199 0.93 -8.59 17.27
C THR A 199 2.13 -8.16 16.43
N LYS A 200 2.12 -8.44 15.12
CA LYS A 200 3.27 -8.31 14.23
C LYS A 200 3.24 -7.14 13.25
N LYS A 201 2.33 -6.17 13.42
CA LYS A 201 2.13 -5.07 12.44
C LYS A 201 3.36 -4.17 12.29
N ARG A 202 4.00 -3.85 13.40
CA ARG A 202 5.30 -3.15 13.43
C ARG A 202 6.37 -3.88 12.64
N GLU A 203 6.38 -5.20 12.75
CA GLU A 203 7.35 -6.06 12.10
C GLU A 203 7.07 -6.17 10.60
N ILE A 204 5.80 -6.21 10.20
CA ILE A 204 5.39 -6.13 8.79
C ILE A 204 5.96 -4.84 8.17
N LEU A 205 5.83 -3.69 8.84
CA LEU A 205 6.39 -2.43 8.34
C LEU A 205 7.90 -2.55 8.15
N ALA A 206 8.59 -2.94 9.22
CA ALA A 206 10.05 -2.96 9.22
C ALA A 206 10.60 -4.04 8.26
N MET A 207 9.93 -5.17 8.06
CA MET A 207 10.33 -6.21 7.11
C MET A 207 10.14 -5.71 5.69
N SER A 208 9.04 -5.02 5.44
CA SER A 208 8.77 -4.43 4.13
C SER A 208 9.82 -3.39 3.78
N VAL A 209 10.23 -2.56 4.74
CA VAL A 209 11.32 -1.60 4.58
C VAL A 209 12.65 -2.29 4.29
N ILE A 210 13.06 -3.28 5.10
CA ILE A 210 14.33 -4.00 4.92
C ILE A 210 14.40 -4.65 3.54
N GLU A 211 13.36 -5.37 3.15
CA GLU A 211 13.37 -6.16 1.92
C GLU A 211 13.27 -5.24 0.68
N TYR A 212 12.57 -4.11 0.77
CA TYR A 212 12.63 -3.06 -0.25
C TYR A 212 14.06 -2.46 -0.37
N THR A 213 14.69 -2.07 0.74
CA THR A 213 16.07 -1.54 0.76
C THR A 213 17.06 -2.55 0.15
N ARG A 214 16.87 -3.85 0.41
CA ARG A 214 17.67 -4.92 -0.17
C ARG A 214 17.48 -5.05 -1.68
N ARG A 215 16.22 -5.02 -2.15
CA ARG A 215 15.87 -5.22 -3.58
C ARG A 215 16.29 -4.06 -4.48
N LEU A 216 16.24 -2.81 -3.98
CA LEU A 216 16.37 -1.63 -4.85
C LEU A 216 17.65 -0.81 -4.67
N GLN A 217 18.61 -1.29 -3.87
CA GLN A 217 19.92 -0.63 -3.64
C GLN A 217 19.81 0.89 -3.36
N THR A 218 18.70 1.34 -2.76
CA THR A 218 18.40 2.77 -2.63
C THR A 218 19.30 3.42 -1.57
N THR A 219 19.85 4.59 -1.89
CA THR A 219 20.74 5.37 -1.02
C THR A 219 19.98 5.92 0.20
N LEU A 220 20.60 5.84 1.39
CA LEU A 220 20.10 6.32 2.69
C LEU A 220 19.55 7.76 2.68
N GLY A 221 20.00 8.62 1.78
CA GLY A 221 19.67 10.05 1.76
C GLY A 221 18.21 10.38 1.45
N GLN A 222 17.46 9.48 0.80
CA GLN A 222 16.05 9.72 0.43
C GLN A 222 15.05 9.28 1.52
N TRP A 223 15.47 8.46 2.49
CA TRP A 223 14.58 7.89 3.51
C TRP A 223 14.42 8.77 4.77
N ASN A 224 15.36 9.68 5.03
CA ASN A 224 15.44 10.54 6.22
C ASN A 224 14.21 11.47 6.45
N ALA A 225 13.17 11.43 5.61
CA ALA A 225 12.04 12.38 5.64
C ALA A 225 10.65 11.75 5.42
N MET A 226 10.54 10.42 5.34
CA MET A 226 9.48 9.84 4.51
C MET A 226 8.10 9.59 5.12
N ASN A 227 7.73 10.02 6.34
CA ASN A 227 6.33 9.92 6.84
C ASN A 227 5.61 8.60 6.45
N ILE A 228 6.27 7.45 6.61
CA ILE A 228 5.68 6.15 6.24
C ILE A 228 4.85 5.67 7.42
N GLU A 229 3.61 5.31 7.13
CA GLU A 229 2.63 4.93 8.15
C GLU A 229 1.93 3.66 7.72
N ILE A 230 1.72 2.72 8.64
CA ILE A 230 0.72 1.67 8.44
C ILE A 230 -0.61 2.23 8.90
N VAL A 231 -1.56 2.27 7.98
CA VAL A 231 -2.98 2.39 8.28
C VAL A 231 -3.51 1.00 8.58
N ILE A 232 -4.04 0.81 9.79
CA ILE A 232 -4.62 -0.45 10.26
C ILE A 232 -6.11 -0.24 10.39
N LYS A 233 -6.90 -1.12 9.79
CA LYS A 233 -8.35 -1.13 9.92
C LYS A 233 -8.80 -2.41 10.59
N LYS A 234 -9.58 -2.29 11.66
CA LYS A 234 -10.16 -3.41 12.41
C LYS A 234 -11.65 -3.14 12.64
N GLY A 235 -12.49 -3.75 11.82
CA GLY A 235 -13.91 -3.39 11.79
C GLY A 235 -14.09 -1.93 11.36
N ASP A 236 -14.67 -1.11 12.23
CA ASP A 236 -14.90 0.32 12.02
C ASP A 236 -13.80 1.21 12.66
N GLU A 237 -12.82 0.62 13.34
CA GLU A 237 -11.69 1.35 13.94
C GLU A 237 -10.54 1.48 12.93
N ILE A 238 -9.96 2.68 12.87
CA ILE A 238 -8.74 2.97 12.11
C ILE A 238 -7.66 3.38 13.11
N ASP A 239 -6.52 2.69 13.04
CA ASP A 239 -5.33 2.97 13.83
C ASP A 239 -4.14 3.24 12.91
N PHE A 240 -3.16 3.98 13.41
CA PHE A 240 -1.99 4.40 12.65
C PHE A 240 -0.73 3.99 13.38
N TYR A 241 0.17 3.33 12.68
CA TYR A 241 1.47 2.97 13.21
C TYR A 241 2.58 3.61 12.40
N THR A 242 3.45 4.35 13.07
CA THR A 242 4.67 4.91 12.49
C THR A 242 5.89 4.33 13.20
N LEU A 243 6.97 4.09 12.45
CA LEU A 243 8.24 3.72 13.06
C LEU A 243 8.96 4.99 13.52
N PRO A 244 9.57 4.98 14.72
CA PRO A 244 10.44 6.07 15.13
C PRO A 244 11.53 6.32 14.09
N TYR A 245 11.84 7.60 13.86
CA TYR A 245 12.84 8.02 12.87
C TYR A 245 14.18 7.27 13.00
N GLU A 246 14.68 7.13 14.22
CA GLU A 246 15.93 6.44 14.51
C GLU A 246 15.89 4.97 14.08
N THR A 247 14.75 4.31 14.28
CA THR A 247 14.54 2.93 13.91
C THR A 247 14.56 2.77 12.39
N VAL A 248 13.86 3.64 11.66
CA VAL A 248 13.85 3.63 10.18
C VAL A 248 15.27 3.78 9.64
N ASN A 249 16.02 4.76 10.15
CA ASN A 249 17.40 4.98 9.70
C ASN A 249 18.32 3.77 9.90
N ILE A 250 18.14 3.06 11.03
CA ILE A 250 18.92 1.87 11.35
C ILE A 250 18.56 0.72 10.41
N ILE A 251 17.27 0.42 10.23
CA ILE A 251 16.84 -0.72 9.40
C ILE A 251 16.98 -0.45 7.89
N SER A 252 17.03 0.82 7.49
CA SER A 252 17.29 1.24 6.11
C SER A 252 18.78 1.36 5.78
N ASP A 253 19.69 1.24 6.76
CA ASP A 253 21.12 1.11 6.45
C ASP A 253 21.37 -0.22 5.74
N ARG A 254 22.03 -0.15 4.57
CA ARG A 254 22.24 -1.31 3.71
C ARG A 254 22.98 -2.45 4.41
N ALA A 255 23.99 -2.15 5.21
CA ALA A 255 24.77 -3.19 5.89
C ALA A 255 23.91 -3.87 6.97
N ILE A 256 23.15 -3.08 7.73
CA ILE A 256 22.24 -3.58 8.76
C ILE A 256 21.11 -4.40 8.14
N ALA A 257 20.43 -3.89 7.10
CA ALA A 257 19.36 -4.56 6.38
C ALA A 257 19.82 -5.91 5.79
N SER A 258 21.03 -5.94 5.20
CA SER A 258 21.64 -7.16 4.67
C SER A 258 21.86 -8.21 5.77
N ILE A 259 22.42 -7.81 6.92
CA ILE A 259 22.66 -8.74 8.03
C ILE A 259 21.34 -9.24 8.62
N LEU A 260 20.34 -8.38 8.79
CA LEU A 260 19.02 -8.76 9.31
C LEU A 260 18.32 -9.75 8.38
N SER A 261 18.33 -9.50 7.08
CA SER A 261 17.78 -10.41 6.07
C SER A 261 18.49 -11.77 6.07
N ASP A 262 19.81 -11.77 6.22
CA ASP A 262 20.60 -13.00 6.27
C ASP A 262 20.27 -13.86 7.50
N ILE A 263 20.16 -13.22 8.67
CA ILE A 263 19.80 -13.88 9.92
C ILE A 263 18.38 -14.45 9.79
N GLY A 264 17.39 -13.61 9.45
CA GLY A 264 16.00 -14.02 9.31
C GLY A 264 15.31 -14.45 10.61
N GLU A 265 15.96 -14.28 11.76
CA GLU A 265 15.36 -14.59 13.07
C GLU A 265 14.51 -13.43 13.56
N PHE A 266 13.25 -13.74 13.82
CA PHE A 266 12.25 -12.79 14.27
C PHE A 266 12.61 -12.07 15.57
N ALA A 267 13.09 -12.81 16.58
CA ALA A 267 13.45 -12.22 17.88
C ALA A 267 14.61 -11.22 17.76
N ILE A 268 15.55 -11.48 16.85
CA ILE A 268 16.66 -10.57 16.55
C ILE A 268 16.13 -9.30 15.92
N PHE A 269 15.24 -9.46 14.94
CA PHE A 269 14.61 -8.35 14.26
C PHE A 269 13.79 -7.46 15.20
N ASP A 270 12.90 -8.02 16.01
CA ASP A 270 12.10 -7.26 16.99
C ASP A 270 13.00 -6.49 17.97
N SER A 271 14.10 -7.09 18.43
CA SER A 271 15.05 -6.38 19.30
C SER A 271 15.67 -5.15 18.64
N VAL A 272 15.93 -5.19 17.32
CA VAL A 272 16.46 -4.04 16.58
C VAL A 272 15.42 -2.94 16.45
N ILE A 273 14.18 -3.29 16.10
CA ILE A 273 13.12 -2.29 15.94
C ILE A 273 12.81 -1.64 17.29
N SER A 274 12.70 -2.44 18.34
CA SER A 274 12.45 -2.04 19.74
C SER A 274 13.59 -1.23 20.37
N GLY A 275 14.74 -1.11 19.71
CA GLY A 275 15.91 -0.43 20.25
C GLY A 275 16.59 -1.18 21.40
N ASN A 276 16.18 -2.43 21.67
CA ASN A 276 16.74 -3.28 22.71
C ASN A 276 18.00 -4.00 22.19
N TYR A 277 19.07 -3.24 21.98
CA TYR A 277 20.30 -3.78 21.40
C TYR A 277 21.12 -4.63 22.40
N SER A 278 20.90 -4.48 23.71
CA SER A 278 21.54 -5.34 24.73
C SER A 278 21.14 -6.80 24.56
N PHE A 279 19.90 -7.05 24.13
CA PHE A 279 19.43 -8.40 23.79
C PHE A 279 20.31 -9.07 22.72
N LEU A 280 20.82 -8.33 21.72
CA LEU A 280 21.69 -8.88 20.68
C LEU A 280 23.01 -9.42 21.25
N GLN A 281 23.57 -8.76 22.26
CA GLN A 281 24.79 -9.22 22.92
C GLN A 281 24.51 -10.45 23.78
N GLU A 282 23.45 -10.38 24.59
CA GLU A 282 23.06 -11.47 25.49
C GLU A 282 22.74 -12.75 24.72
N ILE A 283 21.96 -12.64 23.64
CA ILE A 283 21.54 -13.79 22.85
C ILE A 283 22.74 -14.39 22.12
N SER A 284 23.66 -13.56 21.61
CA SER A 284 24.91 -14.03 20.99
C SER A 284 25.76 -14.84 21.97
N TYR A 285 25.91 -14.35 23.21
CA TYR A 285 26.64 -15.07 24.26
C TYR A 285 25.96 -16.39 24.63
N LYS A 286 24.62 -16.38 24.79
CA LYS A 286 23.84 -17.60 25.08
C LYS A 286 23.99 -18.64 23.97
N ILE A 287 23.93 -18.23 22.71
CA ILE A 287 24.14 -19.12 21.56
C ILE A 287 25.54 -19.72 21.59
N ILE A 288 26.59 -18.89 21.71
CA ILE A 288 27.98 -19.37 21.74
C ILE A 288 28.20 -20.36 22.89
N ARG A 289 27.70 -20.04 24.08
CA ARG A 289 27.82 -20.90 25.27
C ARG A 289 27.13 -22.26 25.06
N ALA A 290 25.92 -22.24 24.51
CA ALA A 290 25.18 -23.46 24.21
C ALA A 290 25.87 -24.30 23.12
N SER A 291 26.43 -23.66 22.09
CA SER A 291 27.23 -24.33 21.04
C SER A 291 28.44 -25.05 21.62
N PHE A 292 29.18 -24.44 22.55
CA PHE A 292 30.32 -25.09 23.21
C PHE A 292 29.92 -26.25 24.11
N LYS A 293 28.71 -26.21 24.68
CA LYS A 293 28.16 -27.26 25.54
C LYS A 293 27.37 -28.33 24.80
N ASN A 294 27.24 -28.23 23.48
CA ASN A 294 26.35 -29.06 22.66
C ASN A 294 24.88 -29.05 23.16
N GLU A 295 24.43 -27.94 23.72
CA GLU A 295 23.05 -27.74 24.18
C GLU A 295 22.16 -27.25 23.01
N SER A 296 20.87 -27.56 23.07
CA SER A 296 19.92 -27.09 22.05
C SER A 296 19.72 -25.57 22.14
N ILE A 297 19.92 -24.88 21.01
CA ILE A 297 19.66 -23.43 20.88
C ILE A 297 18.25 -23.11 20.35
N SER A 298 17.37 -24.11 20.23
CA SER A 298 16.01 -23.96 19.71
C SER A 298 15.15 -22.98 20.53
N ALA A 299 15.47 -22.80 21.81
CA ALA A 299 14.85 -21.80 22.67
C ALA A 299 15.14 -20.35 22.24
N PHE A 300 16.22 -20.13 21.50
CA PHE A 300 16.72 -18.80 21.11
C PHE A 300 16.57 -18.52 19.61
N ILE A 301 16.73 -19.55 18.78
CA ILE A 301 16.78 -19.48 17.32
C ILE A 301 15.81 -20.51 16.76
N LYS A 302 14.84 -20.08 15.95
CA LYS A 302 13.81 -20.97 15.42
C LYS A 302 14.17 -21.56 14.06
N MET A 303 14.95 -20.87 13.24
CA MET A 303 15.26 -21.37 11.89
C MET A 303 16.32 -22.48 11.95
N TYR A 304 16.00 -23.60 11.30
CA TYR A 304 16.89 -24.76 11.21
C TYR A 304 18.28 -24.42 10.63
N LYS A 305 18.34 -23.54 9.61
CA LYS A 305 19.60 -23.09 8.98
C LYS A 305 20.57 -22.46 9.99
N ASN A 306 20.00 -21.73 10.96
CA ASN A 306 20.73 -20.98 11.97
C ASN A 306 21.08 -21.88 13.16
N GLN A 307 20.23 -22.87 13.47
CA GLN A 307 20.51 -23.89 14.46
C GLN A 307 21.77 -24.70 14.09
N ASN A 308 21.86 -25.12 12.82
CA ASN A 308 23.00 -25.90 12.31
C ASN A 308 24.30 -25.09 12.20
N ASN A 309 24.21 -23.76 12.15
CA ASN A 309 25.36 -22.86 12.00
C ASN A 309 25.43 -21.87 13.18
N SER A 310 25.18 -22.36 14.39
CA SER A 310 25.01 -21.56 15.60
C SER A 310 26.11 -20.52 15.85
N ILE A 311 27.38 -20.90 15.69
CA ILE A 311 28.54 -20.00 15.86
C ILE A 311 28.52 -18.89 14.82
N LEU A 312 28.27 -19.23 13.54
CA LEU A 312 28.20 -18.25 12.46
C LEU A 312 27.01 -17.30 12.66
N THR A 313 25.87 -17.81 13.13
CA THR A 313 24.71 -16.97 13.45
C THR A 313 25.02 -16.01 14.59
N ALA A 314 25.66 -16.47 15.66
CA ALA A 314 26.10 -15.59 16.74
C ALA A 314 27.09 -14.51 16.27
N GLN A 315 28.04 -14.86 15.39
CA GLN A 315 28.94 -13.88 14.78
C GLN A 315 28.19 -12.84 13.94
N LYS A 316 27.17 -13.25 13.18
CA LYS A 316 26.31 -12.32 12.42
C LYS A 316 25.54 -11.38 13.36
N ILE A 317 25.01 -11.88 14.47
CA ILE A 317 24.29 -11.06 15.47
C ILE A 317 25.25 -10.08 16.16
N LEU A 318 26.46 -10.49 16.50
CA LEU A 318 27.49 -9.58 17.05
C LEU A 318 27.91 -8.52 16.02
N LYS A 319 28.08 -8.91 14.76
CA LYS A 319 28.37 -7.97 13.67
C LYS A 319 27.24 -6.96 13.48
N LEU A 320 25.99 -7.41 13.55
CA LEU A 320 24.81 -6.55 13.53
C LEU A 320 24.87 -5.52 14.66
N TYR A 321 25.08 -5.98 15.90
CA TYR A 321 25.20 -5.10 17.06
C TYR A 321 26.29 -4.05 16.88
N ALA A 322 27.51 -4.46 16.50
CA ALA A 322 28.62 -3.54 16.29
C ALA A 322 28.31 -2.48 15.23
N THR A 323 27.74 -2.90 14.10
CA THR A 323 27.36 -2.00 13.00
C THR A 323 26.32 -0.97 13.43
N ILE A 324 25.32 -1.38 14.22
CA ILE A 324 24.28 -0.47 14.76
C ILE A 324 24.92 0.58 15.68
N ILE A 325 25.79 0.18 16.60
CA ILE A 325 26.45 1.11 17.53
C ILE A 325 27.34 2.11 16.78
N ASP A 326 28.12 1.65 15.80
CA ASP A 326 28.97 2.52 14.99
C ASP A 326 28.15 3.55 14.21
N ARG A 327 27.03 3.13 13.61
CA ARG A 327 26.11 4.04 12.91
C ARG A 327 25.49 5.06 13.85
N ARG A 328 25.02 4.66 15.03
CA ARG A 328 24.48 5.60 16.03
C ARG A 328 25.50 6.63 16.49
N ARG A 329 26.77 6.24 16.67
CA ARG A 329 27.85 7.17 17.02
C ARG A 329 28.13 8.19 15.91
N LEU A 330 28.01 7.80 14.64
CA LEU A 330 28.16 8.71 13.51
C LEU A 330 27.01 9.72 13.43
N TYR A 331 25.76 9.28 13.62
CA TYR A 331 24.60 10.17 13.62
C TYR A 331 24.54 11.14 14.82
N ALA A 332 25.13 10.76 15.95
CA ALA A 332 25.25 11.65 17.12
C ALA A 332 26.31 12.76 16.94
N ARG A 333 27.21 12.64 15.94
CA ARG A 333 28.26 13.63 15.65
C ARG A 333 27.89 14.63 14.56
N THR A 334 26.80 14.38 13.84
CA THR A 334 26.31 15.22 12.73
C THR A 334 25.09 16.08 13.10
N LYS A 335 24.64 16.00 14.36
CA LYS A 335 23.82 17.03 15.03
C LYS A 335 24.76 17.91 15.83
#